data_AF-W1UVS4-F1
#
_entry.id   AF-W1UVS4-F1
#
_cell.length_a   1.000
_cell.length_b   1.000
_cell.length_c   1.000
_cell.angle_alpha   90.00
_cell.angle_beta   90.00
_cell.angle_gamma   90.00
#
_symmetry.space_group_name_H-M   'P 1'
#
loop_
_entity.id
_entity.type
_entity.pdbx_description
1 polymer ?
#
loop_
_entity_poly.entity_id
_entity_poly.type
_entity_poly.pdbx_seq_one_letter_code
_entity_poly.pdbx_strand_id
1 'polypeptide(L)'
;GEGSVPNAAATAAVNHPVEQGLVQAFGVFLDTFIICTASAFIVLIVGDYSTTGLTGIALVQHNLAQQLGSWAPTAVAIFIVMFSFSSLIGNYYYGEINISHLTNKRFYLHLFRIGVILMTFVGSIASLDLVWNLADLFMAFLVLTNVSSIVRMGRTAGLALDDYIKQRKAGIETPVFNRSILNHTYGIVWWGDGQTTDSSVPPTPIEDTVEK
;
A
#
# COMPACT_ATOMS: atom_id res chain seq x y z
N GLY A 1 3.58 -7.40 2.23
CA GLY A 1 4.69 -7.77 3.11
C GLY A 1 5.15 -6.57 3.92
N GLU A 2 5.51 -5.49 3.23
CA GLU A 2 6.03 -4.25 3.83
C GLU A 2 5.05 -3.54 4.78
N GLY A 3 3.74 -3.76 4.68
CA GLY A 3 2.75 -3.21 5.63
C GLY A 3 2.36 -1.74 5.41
N SER A 4 2.82 -1.11 4.34
CA SER A 4 2.53 0.30 3.99
C SER A 4 1.13 0.53 3.41
N VAL A 5 0.66 -0.34 2.52
CA VAL A 5 -0.68 -0.24 1.88
C VAL A 5 -1.86 -0.23 2.87
N PRO A 6 -1.86 -1.05 3.95
CA PRO A 6 -2.89 -0.98 4.98
C PRO A 6 -3.08 0.40 5.62
N ASN A 7 -2.08 1.29 5.62
CA ASN A 7 -2.21 2.64 6.17
C ASN A 7 -3.24 3.48 5.41
N ALA A 8 -3.27 3.39 4.06
CA ALA A 8 -4.30 4.05 3.26
C ALA A 8 -5.64 3.33 3.34
N ALA A 9 -5.63 2.01 3.50
CA ALA A 9 -6.86 1.25 3.65
C ALA A 9 -7.61 1.56 4.94
N ALA A 10 -6.88 1.85 6.02
CA ALA A 10 -7.46 2.21 7.31
C ALA A 10 -8.27 3.51 7.26
N THR A 11 -8.08 4.37 6.25
CA THR A 11 -8.85 5.60 6.08
C THR A 11 -10.09 5.42 5.21
N ALA A 12 -10.33 4.22 4.66
CA ALA A 12 -11.51 3.95 3.86
C ALA A 12 -12.76 3.82 4.75
N ALA A 13 -13.84 4.51 4.38
CA ALA A 13 -15.14 4.31 4.97
C ALA A 13 -15.76 3.03 4.40
N VAL A 14 -15.64 1.93 5.13
CA VAL A 14 -16.25 0.63 4.79
C VAL A 14 -17.09 0.13 5.95
N ASN A 15 -18.07 -0.73 5.69
CA ASN A 15 -18.92 -1.31 6.75
C ASN A 15 -18.33 -2.60 7.33
N HIS A 16 -17.37 -3.19 6.63
CA HIS A 16 -16.68 -4.38 7.07
C HIS A 16 -15.20 -4.37 6.64
N PRO A 17 -14.21 -4.61 7.52
CA PRO A 17 -12.79 -4.49 7.18
C PRO A 17 -12.35 -5.43 6.05
N VAL A 18 -13.02 -6.57 5.90
CA VAL A 18 -12.80 -7.53 4.80
C VAL A 18 -13.10 -6.93 3.43
N GLU A 19 -14.06 -6.01 3.29
CA GLU A 19 -14.37 -5.37 2.00
C GLU A 19 -13.14 -4.63 1.47
N GLN A 20 -12.55 -3.77 2.31
CA GLN A 20 -11.35 -3.03 1.93
C GLN A 20 -10.13 -3.95 1.77
N GLY A 21 -10.05 -5.04 2.53
CA GLY A 21 -9.02 -6.07 2.35
C GLY A 21 -9.08 -6.75 0.99
N LEU A 22 -10.29 -7.08 0.52
CA LEU A 22 -10.50 -7.70 -0.80
C LEU A 22 -10.17 -6.74 -1.94
N VAL A 23 -10.54 -5.47 -1.83
CA VAL A 23 -10.18 -4.44 -2.83
C VAL A 23 -8.66 -4.28 -2.94
N GLN A 24 -7.95 -4.27 -1.81
CA GLN A 24 -6.47 -4.22 -1.81
C GLN A 24 -5.84 -5.47 -2.43
N ALA A 25 -6.34 -6.66 -2.09
CA ALA A 25 -5.84 -7.90 -2.68
C ALA A 25 -6.03 -7.93 -4.20
N PHE A 26 -7.16 -7.40 -4.69
CA PHE A 26 -7.39 -7.22 -6.12
C PHE A 26 -6.41 -6.20 -6.75
N GLY A 27 -6.08 -5.12 -6.04
CA GLY A 27 -5.05 -4.18 -6.48
C GLY A 27 -3.69 -4.83 -6.71
N VAL A 28 -3.24 -5.68 -5.77
CA VAL A 28 -1.99 -6.45 -5.92
C VAL A 28 -2.05 -7.42 -7.09
N PHE A 29 -3.20 -8.09 -7.29
CA PHE A 29 -3.39 -8.97 -8.44
C PHE A 29 -3.24 -8.22 -9.77
N LEU A 30 -3.90 -7.06 -9.91
CA LEU A 30 -3.76 -6.25 -11.12
C LEU A 30 -2.33 -5.79 -11.36
N ASP A 31 -1.66 -5.27 -10.34
CA ASP A 31 -0.28 -4.78 -10.45
C ASP A 31 0.69 -5.90 -10.88
N THR A 32 0.71 -7.02 -10.16
CA THR A 32 1.70 -8.08 -10.40
C THR A 32 1.35 -8.97 -11.61
N PHE A 33 0.12 -9.48 -11.69
CA PHE A 33 -0.24 -10.44 -12.73
C PHE A 33 -0.54 -9.79 -14.07
N ILE A 34 -1.05 -8.56 -14.08
CA ILE A 34 -1.40 -7.89 -15.33
C ILE A 34 -0.30 -6.92 -15.74
N ILE A 35 0.03 -5.94 -14.90
CA ILE A 35 0.94 -4.85 -15.28
C ILE A 35 2.40 -5.34 -15.36
N CYS A 36 2.96 -5.89 -14.27
CA CYS A 36 4.36 -6.35 -14.26
C CYS A 36 4.62 -7.47 -15.27
N THR A 37 3.68 -8.40 -15.42
CA THR A 37 3.80 -9.50 -16.39
C THR A 37 3.79 -8.99 -17.83
N ALA A 38 2.93 -8.01 -18.16
CA ALA A 38 2.96 -7.38 -19.47
C ALA A 38 4.30 -6.67 -19.75
N SER A 39 4.84 -5.94 -18.77
CA SER A 39 6.16 -5.31 -18.89
C SER A 39 7.28 -6.34 -19.08
N ALA A 40 7.24 -7.45 -18.36
CA ALA A 40 8.20 -8.55 -18.52
C ALA A 40 8.12 -9.15 -19.94
N PHE A 41 6.93 -9.39 -20.47
CA PHE A 41 6.78 -9.89 -21.84
C PHE A 41 7.31 -8.92 -22.89
N ILE A 42 7.10 -7.61 -22.73
CA ILE A 42 7.69 -6.60 -23.64
C ILE A 42 9.21 -6.73 -23.69
N VAL A 43 9.86 -6.86 -22.53
CA VAL A 43 11.33 -7.02 -22.46
C VAL A 43 11.78 -8.36 -23.04
N LEU A 44 11.07 -9.45 -22.74
CA LEU A 44 11.42 -10.80 -23.21
C LEU A 44 11.25 -10.97 -24.73
N ILE A 45 10.26 -10.33 -25.34
CA ILE A 45 10.01 -10.41 -26.79
C ILE A 45 11.11 -9.71 -27.60
N VAL A 46 11.68 -8.60 -27.09
CA VAL A 46 12.75 -7.87 -27.81
C VAL A 46 14.10 -8.59 -27.70
N GLY A 47 14.37 -9.28 -26.59
CA GLY A 47 15.54 -10.17 -26.47
C GLY A 47 16.89 -9.49 -26.28
N ASP A 48 16.97 -8.15 -26.30
CA ASP A 48 18.20 -7.33 -26.17
C ASP A 48 18.56 -6.99 -24.70
N TYR A 49 18.04 -7.73 -23.73
CA TYR A 49 18.26 -7.39 -22.31
C TYR A 49 19.70 -7.64 -21.82
N SER A 50 20.52 -8.36 -22.59
CA SER A 50 21.92 -8.68 -22.22
C SER A 50 22.97 -8.01 -23.12
N THR A 51 22.57 -7.44 -24.25
CA THR A 51 23.46 -6.92 -25.29
C THR A 51 23.63 -5.40 -25.27
N THR A 52 22.63 -4.67 -24.78
CA THR A 52 22.69 -3.19 -24.67
C THR A 52 23.48 -2.67 -23.48
N GLY A 53 23.66 -3.46 -22.41
CA GLY A 53 24.19 -2.97 -21.13
C GLY A 53 23.28 -1.97 -20.41
N LEU A 54 22.04 -1.77 -20.90
CA LEU A 54 21.03 -0.91 -20.27
C LEU A 54 20.23 -1.73 -19.25
N THR A 55 19.85 -1.09 -18.15
CA THR A 55 19.05 -1.72 -17.09
C THR A 55 17.79 -0.93 -16.78
N GLY A 56 16.82 -1.61 -16.16
CA GLY A 56 15.59 -1.01 -15.67
C GLY A 56 14.82 -0.28 -16.78
N ILE A 57 14.50 0.98 -16.53
CA ILE A 57 13.60 1.74 -17.40
C ILE A 57 14.23 2.17 -18.72
N ALA A 58 15.55 2.38 -18.74
CA ALA A 58 16.27 2.73 -19.95
C ALA A 58 16.20 1.60 -20.98
N LEU A 59 16.25 0.34 -20.50
CA LEU A 59 16.08 -0.84 -21.34
C LEU A 59 14.65 -0.94 -21.90
N VAL A 60 13.63 -0.68 -21.08
CA VAL A 60 12.23 -0.68 -21.54
C VAL A 60 12.00 0.39 -22.59
N GLN A 61 12.51 1.60 -22.39
CA GLN A 61 12.43 2.68 -23.38
C GLN A 61 13.15 2.31 -24.69
N HIS A 62 14.33 1.69 -24.62
CA HIS A 62 15.08 1.22 -25.79
C HIS A 62 14.28 0.18 -26.59
N ASN A 63 13.78 -0.85 -25.90
CA ASN A 63 13.01 -1.92 -26.52
C ASN A 63 11.72 -1.41 -27.17
N LEU A 64 11.03 -0.47 -26.53
CA LEU A 64 9.83 0.15 -27.09
C LEU A 64 10.16 1.07 -28.28
N ALA A 65 11.31 1.74 -28.28
CA ALA A 65 11.74 2.54 -29.42
C ALA A 65 11.93 1.68 -30.68
N GLN A 66 12.52 0.49 -30.52
CA GLN A 66 12.76 -0.44 -31.63
C GLN A 66 11.45 -0.99 -32.22
N GLN A 67 10.44 -1.25 -31.39
CA GLN A 67 9.20 -1.90 -31.83
C GLN A 67 8.08 -0.93 -32.22
N LEU A 68 7.93 0.19 -31.50
CA LEU A 68 6.84 1.15 -31.70
C LEU A 68 7.29 2.46 -32.37
N GLY A 69 8.60 2.67 -32.50
CA GLY A 69 9.21 3.86 -33.09
C GLY A 69 9.59 4.94 -32.07
N SER A 70 10.14 6.05 -32.57
CA SER A 70 10.80 7.09 -31.77
C SER A 70 9.90 7.88 -30.81
N TRP A 71 8.58 7.80 -30.94
CA TRP A 71 7.63 8.48 -30.05
C TRP A 71 7.43 7.74 -28.72
N ALA A 72 7.65 6.42 -28.70
CA ALA A 72 7.37 5.58 -27.53
C ALA A 72 8.23 5.92 -26.29
N PRO A 73 9.55 6.18 -26.41
CA PRO A 73 10.37 6.60 -25.27
C PRO A 73 9.87 7.87 -24.57
N THR A 74 9.42 8.85 -25.36
CA THR A 74 8.88 10.12 -24.86
C THR A 74 7.56 9.90 -24.11
N ALA A 75 6.67 9.07 -24.66
CA ALA A 75 5.42 8.71 -23.98
C ALA A 75 5.68 7.98 -22.65
N VAL A 76 6.62 7.03 -22.66
CA VAL A 76 7.04 6.30 -21.46
C VAL A 76 7.62 7.23 -20.40
N ALA A 77 8.46 8.20 -20.81
CA ALA A 77 9.01 9.20 -19.89
C ALA A 77 7.91 10.00 -19.17
N ILE A 78 6.86 10.42 -19.89
CA ILE A 78 5.70 11.12 -19.30
C ILE A 78 5.00 10.23 -18.28
N PHE A 79 4.74 8.96 -18.61
CA PHE A 79 4.10 8.03 -17.68
C PHE A 79 4.95 7.77 -16.43
N ILE A 80 6.27 7.69 -16.55
CA ILE A 80 7.17 7.52 -15.41
C ILE A 80 7.15 8.72 -14.49
N VAL A 81 7.11 9.94 -15.04
CA VAL A 81 6.98 11.14 -14.21
C VAL A 81 5.67 11.10 -13.42
N MET A 82 4.56 10.73 -14.06
CA MET A 82 3.28 10.60 -13.35
C MET A 82 3.30 9.49 -12.28
N PHE A 83 3.86 8.33 -12.60
CA PHE A 83 3.93 7.17 -11.69
C PHE A 83 4.88 7.40 -10.51
N SER A 84 6.05 7.99 -10.76
CA SER A 84 7.01 8.34 -9.72
C SER A 84 6.45 9.42 -8.79
N PHE A 85 5.75 10.42 -9.34
CA PHE A 85 5.12 11.47 -8.56
C PHE A 85 4.01 10.92 -7.65
N SER A 86 3.11 10.08 -8.18
CA SER A 86 2.05 9.47 -7.36
C SER A 86 2.64 8.58 -6.27
N SER A 87 3.69 7.81 -6.59
CA SER A 87 4.39 6.95 -5.63
C SER A 87 5.07 7.77 -4.53
N LEU A 88 5.68 8.91 -4.87
CA LEU A 88 6.30 9.82 -3.89
C LEU A 88 5.26 10.36 -2.91
N ILE A 89 4.10 10.79 -3.41
CA ILE A 89 3.00 11.29 -2.56
C ILE A 89 2.48 10.17 -1.65
N GLY A 90 2.28 8.96 -2.18
CA GLY A 90 1.83 7.81 -1.40
C GLY A 90 2.76 7.51 -0.22
N ASN A 91 4.07 7.41 -0.50
CA ASN A 91 5.08 7.14 0.53
C ASN A 91 5.19 8.27 1.57
N TYR A 92 5.10 9.53 1.11
CA TYR A 92 5.03 10.67 2.00
C TYR A 92 3.81 10.58 2.94
N TYR A 93 2.64 10.25 2.41
CA TYR A 93 1.41 10.11 3.19
C TYR A 93 1.51 8.98 4.24
N TYR A 94 2.08 7.83 3.87
CA TYR A 94 2.31 6.74 4.82
C TYR A 94 3.22 7.15 5.98
N GLY A 95 4.30 7.88 5.69
CA GLY A 95 5.21 8.40 6.70
C GLY A 95 4.55 9.46 7.61
N GLU A 96 3.73 10.35 7.05
CA GLU A 96 2.98 11.35 7.82
C GLU A 96 2.01 10.69 8.82
N ILE A 97 1.27 9.65 8.39
CA ILE A 97 0.41 8.87 9.29
C ILE A 97 1.22 8.24 10.43
N ASN A 98 2.33 7.58 10.10
CA ASN A 98 3.16 6.87 11.09
C ASN A 98 3.77 7.83 12.13
N ILE A 99 4.25 9.00 11.69
CA ILE A 99 4.82 10.01 12.59
C ILE A 99 3.73 10.64 13.47
N SER A 100 2.57 10.94 12.88
CA SER A 100 1.42 11.45 13.63
C SER A 100 0.98 10.47 14.72
N HIS A 101 1.05 9.16 14.45
CA HIS A 101 0.76 8.12 15.43
C HIS A 101 1.80 8.05 16.57
N LEU A 102 3.09 8.24 16.26
CA LEU A 102 4.17 8.21 17.26
C LEU A 102 4.26 9.48 18.10
N THR A 103 3.92 10.65 17.54
CA THR A 103 4.09 11.92 18.23
C THR A 103 3.14 13.00 17.74
N ASN A 104 2.55 13.75 18.68
CA ASN A 104 1.68 14.90 18.39
C ASN A 104 2.47 16.21 18.12
N LYS A 105 3.80 16.16 18.20
CA LYS A 105 4.65 17.36 18.04
C LYS A 105 4.88 17.66 16.55
N ARG A 106 4.35 18.81 16.10
CA ARG A 106 4.49 19.31 14.72
C ARG A 106 5.94 19.43 14.22
N PHE A 107 6.90 19.61 15.14
CA PHE A 107 8.32 19.67 14.80
C PHE A 107 8.81 18.44 14.03
N TYR A 108 8.44 17.23 14.47
CA TYR A 108 8.89 16.00 13.81
C TYR A 108 8.26 15.80 12.43
N LEU A 109 7.02 16.25 12.24
CA LEU A 109 6.38 16.27 10.93
C LEU A 109 7.11 17.20 9.96
N HIS A 110 7.49 18.40 10.41
CA HIS A 110 8.27 19.32 9.57
C HIS A 110 9.68 18.78 9.26
N LEU A 111 10.33 18.15 10.23
CA LEU A 111 11.62 17.51 10.01
C LEU A 111 11.52 16.38 8.98
N PHE A 112 10.48 15.55 9.06
CA PHE A 112 10.21 14.51 8.07
C PHE A 112 9.97 15.08 6.67
N ARG A 113 9.15 16.13 6.53
CA ARG A 113 8.90 16.81 5.25
C ARG A 113 10.20 17.29 4.60
N ILE A 114 11.08 17.93 5.38
CA ILE A 114 12.40 18.36 4.90
C ILE A 114 13.25 17.15 4.52
N GLY A 115 13.22 16.09 5.33
CA GLY A 115 13.93 14.83 5.07
C GLY A 115 13.51 14.16 3.77
N VAL A 116 12.20 14.10 3.47
CA VAL A 116 11.67 13.53 2.22
C VAL A 116 12.15 14.32 1.01
N ILE A 117 12.12 15.66 1.08
CA ILE A 117 12.61 16.51 -0.01
C ILE A 117 14.12 16.27 -0.24
N LEU A 118 14.91 16.24 0.83
CA LEU A 118 16.34 16.01 0.75
C LEU A 118 16.65 14.62 0.19
N MET A 119 15.96 13.57 0.67
CA MET A 119 16.16 12.21 0.17
C MET A 119 15.70 12.03 -1.27
N THR A 120 14.65 12.74 -1.70
CA THR A 120 14.24 12.75 -3.11
C THR A 120 15.33 13.38 -3.99
N PHE A 121 15.93 14.48 -3.53
CA PHE A 121 17.05 15.11 -4.24
C PHE A 121 18.28 14.20 -4.29
N VAL A 122 18.67 13.59 -3.16
CA VAL A 122 19.78 12.63 -3.10
C VAL A 122 19.50 11.42 -4.00
N GLY A 123 18.27 10.90 -4.00
CA GLY A 123 17.85 9.80 -4.87
C GLY A 123 17.98 10.12 -6.36
N SER A 124 17.83 11.39 -6.76
CA SER A 124 17.99 11.79 -8.16
C SER A 124 19.44 11.83 -8.66
N ILE A 125 20.41 11.90 -7.75
CA ILE A 125 21.86 11.98 -8.08
C ILE A 125 22.64 10.73 -7.66
N ALA A 126 22.08 9.89 -6.78
CA ALA A 126 22.70 8.66 -6.33
C ALA A 126 22.74 7.59 -7.44
N SER A 127 23.70 6.66 -7.35
CA SER A 127 23.73 5.52 -8.27
C SER A 127 22.55 4.59 -8.02
N LEU A 128 22.02 4.00 -9.10
CA LEU A 128 20.89 3.07 -9.01
C LEU A 128 21.17 1.91 -8.05
N ASP A 129 22.37 1.32 -8.12
CA ASP A 129 22.74 0.20 -7.24
C ASP A 129 22.71 0.61 -5.76
N LEU A 130 23.17 1.81 -5.41
CA LEU A 130 23.13 2.27 -4.02
C LEU A 130 21.68 2.44 -3.54
N VAL A 131 20.83 3.06 -4.39
CA VAL A 131 19.41 3.28 -4.08
C VAL A 131 18.69 1.95 -3.88
N TRP A 132 18.90 0.98 -4.76
CA TRP A 132 18.30 -0.35 -4.66
C TRP A 132 18.78 -1.12 -3.43
N ASN A 133 20.09 -1.16 -3.18
CA ASN A 133 20.64 -1.86 -2.00
C ASN A 133 20.14 -1.25 -0.69
N LEU A 134 20.02 0.08 -0.62
CA LEU A 134 19.50 0.76 0.56
C LEU A 134 17.98 0.50 0.72
N ALA A 135 17.24 0.52 -0.38
CA ALA A 135 15.81 0.19 -0.38
C ALA A 135 15.59 -1.25 0.07
N ASP A 136 16.33 -2.22 -0.46
CA ASP A 136 16.23 -3.64 -0.08
C ASP A 136 16.52 -3.86 1.41
N LEU A 137 17.53 -3.17 1.96
CA LEU A 137 17.84 -3.23 3.38
C LEU A 137 16.67 -2.73 4.25
N PHE A 138 16.11 -1.56 3.94
CA PHE A 138 15.00 -1.01 4.73
C PHE A 138 13.70 -1.77 4.52
N MET A 139 13.42 -2.22 3.29
CA MET A 139 12.28 -3.09 2.99
C MET A 139 12.38 -4.40 3.76
N ALA A 140 13.57 -5.00 3.89
CA ALA A 140 13.77 -6.20 4.69
C ALA A 140 13.37 -5.97 6.16
N PHE A 141 13.77 -4.86 6.76
CA PHE A 141 13.34 -4.52 8.13
C PHE A 141 11.82 -4.38 8.25
N LEU A 142 11.18 -3.66 7.33
CA LEU A 142 9.72 -3.47 7.30
C LEU A 142 8.98 -4.79 7.13
N VAL A 143 9.46 -5.66 6.23
CA VAL A 143 8.88 -6.98 5.99
C VAL A 143 8.99 -7.86 7.23
N LEU A 144 10.16 -7.90 7.89
CA LEU A 144 10.36 -8.70 9.09
C LEU A 144 9.40 -8.30 10.21
N THR A 145 9.23 -7.01 10.45
CA THR A 145 8.28 -6.52 11.47
C THR A 145 6.84 -6.85 11.09
N ASN A 146 6.44 -6.57 9.85
CA ASN A 146 5.03 -6.68 9.47
C ASN A 146 4.58 -8.11 9.23
N VAL A 147 5.44 -8.98 8.69
CA VAL A 147 5.12 -10.41 8.55
C VAL A 147 4.91 -11.05 9.94
N SER A 148 5.72 -10.67 10.93
CA SER A 148 5.54 -11.17 12.31
C SER A 148 4.15 -10.80 12.88
N SER A 149 3.71 -9.56 12.63
CA SER A 149 2.38 -9.09 13.01
C SER A 149 1.27 -9.81 12.25
N ILE A 150 1.42 -10.00 10.94
CA ILE A 150 0.44 -10.71 10.09
C ILE A 150 0.24 -12.15 10.58
N VAL A 151 1.33 -12.87 10.88
CA VAL A 151 1.22 -14.26 11.38
C VAL A 151 0.45 -14.30 12.71
N ARG A 152 0.70 -13.35 13.62
CA ARG A 152 -0.02 -13.25 14.89
C ARG A 152 -1.49 -12.86 14.71
N MET A 153 -1.79 -11.97 13.76
CA MET A 153 -3.15 -11.50 13.45
C MET A 153 -3.95 -12.43 12.54
N GLY A 154 -3.32 -13.45 11.94
CA GLY A 154 -3.95 -14.35 10.96
C GLY A 154 -5.24 -15.00 11.49
N ARG A 155 -5.29 -15.35 12.78
CA ARG A 155 -6.50 -15.91 13.41
C ARG A 155 -7.64 -14.88 13.46
N THR A 156 -7.34 -13.63 13.81
CA THR A 156 -8.31 -12.52 13.87
C THR A 156 -8.84 -12.20 12.48
N ALA A 157 -7.95 -12.14 11.48
CA ALA A 157 -8.34 -11.93 10.08
C ALA A 157 -9.22 -13.07 9.56
N GLY A 158 -8.93 -14.32 9.93
CA GLY A 158 -9.76 -15.48 9.59
C GLY A 158 -11.17 -15.40 10.18
N LEU A 159 -11.30 -15.04 11.47
CA LEU A 159 -12.61 -14.86 12.10
C LEU A 159 -13.44 -13.75 11.44
N ALA A 160 -12.81 -12.62 11.10
CA ALA A 160 -13.47 -11.54 10.37
C ALA A 160 -13.92 -11.98 8.97
N LEU A 161 -13.11 -12.78 8.27
CA LEU A 161 -13.47 -13.33 6.96
C LEU A 161 -14.64 -14.31 7.06
N ASP A 162 -14.63 -15.20 8.04
CA ASP A 162 -15.71 -16.16 8.26
C ASP A 162 -17.04 -15.45 8.54
N ASP A 163 -17.01 -14.37 9.32
CA ASP A 163 -18.18 -13.53 9.58
C ASP A 163 -18.71 -12.85 8.32
N TYR A 164 -17.84 -12.20 7.55
CA TYR A 164 -18.20 -11.61 6.27
C TYR A 164 -18.87 -12.62 5.33
N ILE A 165 -18.31 -13.81 5.21
CA ILE A 165 -18.85 -14.88 4.37
C ILE A 165 -20.20 -15.36 4.89
N LYS A 166 -20.38 -15.50 6.21
CA LYS A 166 -21.67 -15.89 6.81
C LYS A 166 -22.75 -14.86 6.49
N GLN A 167 -22.47 -13.57 6.66
CA GLN A 167 -23.42 -12.50 6.36
C GLN A 167 -23.81 -12.49 4.87
N ARG A 168 -22.83 -12.63 3.97
CA ARG A 168 -23.08 -12.73 2.52
C ARG A 168 -23.89 -13.97 2.14
N LYS A 169 -23.63 -15.12 2.77
CA LYS A 169 -24.42 -16.35 2.56
C LYS A 169 -25.84 -16.24 3.09
N ALA A 170 -26.07 -15.44 4.12
CA ALA A 170 -27.40 -15.15 4.66
C ALA A 170 -28.20 -14.16 3.78
N GLY A 171 -27.64 -13.67 2.68
CA GLY A 171 -28.31 -12.74 1.76
C GLY A 171 -28.22 -11.28 2.18
N ILE A 172 -27.38 -10.94 3.16
CA ILE A 172 -27.13 -9.55 3.55
C ILE A 172 -26.25 -8.91 2.47
N GLU A 173 -26.76 -7.86 1.80
CA GLU A 173 -26.04 -7.17 0.72
C GLU A 173 -24.84 -6.37 1.24
N THR A 174 -25.01 -5.71 2.39
CA THR A 174 -23.98 -4.88 3.05
C THR A 174 -23.63 -5.47 4.42
N PRO A 175 -22.64 -6.37 4.51
CA PRO A 175 -22.17 -6.89 5.77
C PRO A 175 -21.68 -5.79 6.71
N VAL A 176 -21.98 -5.91 8.00
CA VAL A 176 -21.54 -4.96 9.03
C VAL A 176 -20.69 -5.70 10.04
N PHE A 177 -19.47 -5.21 10.26
CA PHE A 177 -18.55 -5.82 11.21
C PHE A 177 -18.82 -5.35 12.64
N ASN A 178 -18.87 -6.29 13.58
CA ASN A 178 -18.93 -5.99 15.00
C ASN A 178 -17.72 -6.62 15.71
N ARG A 179 -16.97 -5.82 16.49
CA ARG A 179 -15.76 -6.28 17.21
C ARG A 179 -16.00 -7.42 18.20
N SER A 180 -17.25 -7.64 18.65
CA SER A 180 -17.62 -8.71 19.61
C SER A 180 -17.36 -10.13 19.08
N ILE A 181 -17.23 -10.30 17.76
CA ILE A 181 -16.92 -11.60 17.16
C ILE A 181 -15.46 -12.04 17.41
N LEU A 182 -14.59 -11.13 17.86
CA LEU A 182 -13.18 -11.38 18.03
C LEU A 182 -12.86 -11.90 19.44
N ASN A 183 -11.92 -12.85 19.54
CA ASN A 183 -11.49 -13.43 20.82
C ASN A 183 -10.86 -12.41 21.78
N HIS A 184 -10.24 -11.36 21.23
CA HIS A 184 -9.65 -10.24 21.98
C HIS A 184 -9.90 -8.94 21.21
N THR A 185 -10.35 -7.92 21.92
CA THR A 185 -10.60 -6.57 21.39
C THR A 185 -9.47 -5.57 21.71
N TYR A 186 -8.39 -6.05 22.33
CA TYR A 186 -7.25 -5.21 22.72
C TYR A 186 -6.63 -4.51 21.49
N GLY A 187 -6.55 -3.18 21.54
CA GLY A 187 -6.01 -2.34 20.47
C GLY A 187 -7.01 -2.00 19.35
N ILE A 188 -8.27 -2.44 19.45
CA ILE A 188 -9.32 -2.13 18.46
C ILE A 188 -10.10 -0.89 18.90
N VAL A 189 -9.81 0.24 18.25
CA VAL A 189 -10.38 1.57 18.58
C VAL A 189 -11.72 1.84 17.86
N TRP A 190 -12.01 1.11 16.79
CA TRP A 190 -13.20 1.28 15.94
C TRP A 190 -14.09 0.01 15.94
N TRP A 191 -15.25 0.07 15.30
CA TRP A 191 -16.20 -1.05 15.13
C TRP A 191 -16.93 -1.49 16.42
N GLY A 192 -17.30 -0.51 17.24
CA GLY A 192 -18.20 -0.70 18.39
C GLY A 192 -19.66 -0.92 18.01
N ASP A 193 -20.52 -1.17 19.00
CA ASP A 193 -21.94 -1.42 18.76
C ASP A 193 -22.62 -0.18 18.13
N GLY A 194 -23.28 -0.40 16.99
CA GLY A 194 -23.98 0.66 16.26
C GLY A 194 -23.08 1.58 15.40
N GLN A 195 -21.77 1.31 15.31
CA GLN A 195 -20.89 2.03 14.39
C GLN A 195 -21.07 1.47 12.97
N THR A 196 -21.79 2.21 12.14
CA THR A 196 -21.96 1.99 10.70
C THR A 196 -21.34 3.15 9.92
N THR A 197 -20.90 2.92 8.68
CA THR A 197 -20.50 4.02 7.79
C THR A 197 -21.69 4.65 7.06
N ASP A 198 -22.91 4.20 7.36
CA ASP A 198 -24.15 4.82 6.92
C ASP A 198 -24.34 6.20 7.58
N SER A 199 -24.18 7.25 6.79
CA SER A 199 -24.37 8.65 7.22
C SER A 199 -25.79 8.98 7.68
N SER A 200 -26.77 8.09 7.46
CA SER A 200 -28.15 8.24 7.95
C SER A 200 -28.32 7.80 9.41
N VAL A 201 -27.34 7.09 9.98
CA VAL A 201 -27.33 6.66 11.38
C VAL A 201 -26.44 7.59 12.18
N PRO A 202 -26.93 8.21 13.28
CA PRO A 202 -26.12 9.13 14.07
C PRO A 202 -24.90 8.38 14.67
N PRO A 203 -23.71 9.01 14.66
CA PRO A 203 -22.49 8.38 15.14
C PRO A 203 -22.64 8.02 16.62
N THR A 204 -22.47 6.74 16.94
CA THR A 204 -22.41 6.26 18.32
C THR A 204 -21.13 6.80 18.97
N PRO A 205 -21.21 7.42 20.17
CA PRO A 205 -20.03 7.94 20.85
C PRO A 205 -18.98 6.84 21.02
N ILE A 206 -17.72 7.17 20.72
CA ILE A 206 -16.59 6.29 21.03
C ILE A 206 -16.49 6.28 22.56
N GLU A 207 -16.98 5.23 23.22
CA GLU A 207 -16.65 5.01 24.62
C GLU A 207 -15.13 4.80 24.71
N ASP A 208 -14.46 5.75 25.37
CA ASP A 208 -13.03 5.72 25.66
C ASP A 208 -12.71 4.42 26.41
N THR A 209 -12.29 3.40 25.67
CA THR A 209 -11.70 2.17 26.24
C THR A 209 -10.20 2.35 26.44
N VAL A 210 -9.77 3.57 26.73
CA VAL A 210 -8.45 3.90 27.29
C VAL A 210 -8.60 4.03 28.81
N GLU A 211 -9.01 2.96 29.48
CA GLU A 211 -8.76 2.82 30.92
C GLU A 211 -8.85 1.36 31.38
N LYS A 212 -7.73 0.65 31.24
CA LYS A 212 -7.04 -0.19 32.27
C LYS A 212 -6.13 -1.23 31.64
#